data_AF-A0A5J4JIQ1-F1
#
_entry.id   AF-A0A5J4JIQ1-F1
#
_cell.length_a   1.000
_cell.length_b   1.000
_cell.length_c   1.000
_cell.angle_alpha   90.00
_cell.angle_beta   90.00
_cell.angle_gamma   90.00
#
_symmetry.space_group_name_H-M   'P 1'
#
loop_
_entity.id
_entity.type
_entity.pdbx_description
1 polymer ?
#
loop_
_entity_poly.entity_id
_entity_poly.type
_entity_poly.pdbx_seq_one_letter_code
_entity_poly.pdbx_strand_id
1 'polypeptide(L)'
;MKTEDIEMTAFQIISNVGTAKSLAMEALYAARDGNFELAEEKMKESRKFFVEGHKVHASLIQQEASGNKVGFSMIFMHAEDQLMSAETISELVKEMIEMYKKFGIAVEK
;
A
#
# COMPACT_ATOMS: atom_id res chain seq x y z
N MET A 1 2.68 -10.20 -23.54
CA MET A 1 3.19 -8.84 -23.25
C MET A 1 4.71 -8.86 -23.39
N LYS A 2 5.36 -7.81 -23.92
CA LYS A 2 6.84 -7.80 -24.00
C LYS A 2 7.40 -7.57 -22.60
N THR A 3 8.63 -8.04 -22.34
CA THR A 3 9.29 -7.88 -21.03
C THR A 3 9.38 -6.42 -20.60
N GLU A 4 9.73 -5.51 -21.53
CA GLU A 4 9.80 -4.06 -21.28
C GLU A 4 8.47 -3.48 -20.77
N ASP A 5 7.32 -3.93 -21.31
CA ASP A 5 6.01 -3.46 -20.87
C ASP A 5 5.71 -3.91 -19.42
N ILE A 6 6.12 -5.13 -19.07
CA ILE A 6 5.93 -5.70 -17.72
C ILE A 6 6.79 -4.95 -16.71
N GLU A 7 8.03 -4.60 -17.08
CA GLU A 7 8.92 -3.83 -16.23
C GLU A 7 8.41 -2.40 -16.00
N MET A 8 7.89 -1.73 -17.03
CA MET A 8 7.23 -0.43 -16.88
C MET A 8 6.01 -0.50 -15.96
N THR A 9 5.23 -1.58 -16.08
CA THR A 9 4.08 -1.83 -15.21
C THR A 9 4.52 -2.06 -13.77
N ALA A 10 5.60 -2.83 -13.56
CA ALA A 10 6.20 -3.06 -12.26
C ALA A 10 6.68 -1.76 -11.61
N PHE A 11 7.33 -0.86 -12.36
CA PHE A 11 7.73 0.46 -11.83
C PHE A 11 6.53 1.30 -11.39
N GLN A 12 5.44 1.26 -12.16
CA GLN A 12 4.20 1.96 -11.79
C GLN A 12 3.61 1.40 -10.49
N ILE A 13 3.60 0.07 -10.33
CA ILE A 13 3.16 -0.58 -9.09
C ILE A 13 4.09 -0.14 -7.94
N ILE A 14 5.40 -0.35 -8.05
CA ILE A 14 6.40 -0.04 -7.03
C ILE A 14 6.30 1.40 -6.55
N SER A 15 6.18 2.37 -7.47
CA SER A 15 6.08 3.78 -7.12
C SER A 15 4.83 4.07 -6.29
N ASN A 16 3.66 3.58 -6.71
CA ASN A 16 2.40 3.85 -6.01
C ASN A 16 2.34 3.12 -4.67
N VAL A 17 2.67 1.83 -4.63
CA VAL A 17 2.58 1.03 -3.40
C VAL A 17 3.67 1.42 -2.40
N GLY A 18 4.85 1.84 -2.88
CA GLY A 18 5.91 2.41 -2.06
C GLY A 18 5.48 3.70 -1.37
N THR A 19 4.88 4.64 -2.12
CA THR A 19 4.30 5.85 -1.54
C THR A 19 3.18 5.52 -0.54
N ALA A 20 2.30 4.58 -0.87
CA ALA A 20 1.23 4.16 0.04
C ALA A 20 1.78 3.61 1.37
N LYS A 21 2.79 2.75 1.31
CA LYS A 21 3.46 2.19 2.49
C LYS A 21 4.12 3.27 3.35
N SER A 22 4.83 4.22 2.73
CA SER A 22 5.43 5.35 3.44
C SER A 22 4.37 6.20 4.16
N LEU A 23 3.27 6.53 3.48
CA LEU A 23 2.17 7.30 4.07
C LEU A 23 1.48 6.54 5.22
N ALA A 24 1.32 5.22 5.13
CA ALA A 24 0.80 4.41 6.23
C ALA A 24 1.75 4.46 7.44
N MET A 25 3.07 4.38 7.24
CA MET A 25 4.04 4.51 8.32
C MET A 25 4.05 5.93 8.93
N GLU A 26 3.93 6.98 8.11
CA GLU A 26 3.75 8.35 8.59
C GLU A 26 2.49 8.50 9.44
N ALA A 27 1.38 7.87 9.05
CA ALA A 27 0.15 7.86 9.85
C ALA A 27 0.35 7.21 11.21
N LEU A 28 1.07 6.08 11.25
CA LEU A 28 1.41 5.41 12.51
C LEU A 28 2.24 6.31 13.43
N TYR A 29 3.24 7.02 12.87
CA TYR A 29 4.05 7.95 13.65
C TYR A 29 3.24 9.13 14.17
N ALA A 30 2.36 9.71 13.35
CA ALA A 30 1.45 10.78 13.78
C ALA A 30 0.54 10.32 14.93
N ALA A 31 -0.05 9.12 14.83
CA ALA A 31 -0.90 8.56 15.89
C ALA A 31 -0.12 8.25 17.17
N ARG A 32 1.13 7.77 17.05
CA ARG A 32 2.03 7.57 18.19
C ARG A 32 2.29 8.87 18.96
N ASP A 33 2.34 9.99 18.25
CA ASP A 33 2.55 11.32 18.83
C ASP A 33 1.21 12.00 19.25
N GLY A 34 0.09 11.26 19.20
CA GLY A 34 -1.24 11.74 19.57
C GLY A 34 -1.96 12.58 18.51
N ASN A 35 -1.35 12.79 17.35
CA ASN A 35 -1.94 13.54 16.25
C ASN A 35 -2.81 12.64 15.36
N PHE A 36 -4.01 12.32 15.85
CA PHE A 36 -4.93 11.40 15.17
C PHE A 36 -5.56 11.99 13.90
N GLU A 37 -5.71 13.31 13.81
CA GLU A 37 -6.22 14.00 12.63
C GLU A 37 -5.26 13.83 11.45
N LEU A 38 -3.96 14.08 11.68
CA LEU A 38 -2.93 13.85 10.67
C LEU A 38 -2.81 12.36 10.32
N ALA A 39 -2.94 11.47 11.31
CA ALA A 39 -2.92 10.03 11.04
C ALA A 39 -4.04 9.61 10.08
N GLU A 40 -5.26 10.11 10.27
CA GLU A 40 -6.39 9.84 9.38
C GLU A 40 -6.18 10.41 7.98
N GLU A 41 -5.66 11.65 7.88
CA GLU A 41 -5.31 12.26 6.59
C GLU A 41 -4.31 11.41 5.81
N LYS A 42 -3.23 10.97 6.48
CA LYS A 42 -2.17 10.16 5.90
C LYS A 42 -2.67 8.77 5.49
N MET A 43 -3.53 8.13 6.28
CA MET A 43 -4.16 6.86 5.89
C MET A 43 -5.07 7.01 4.66
N LYS A 44 -5.80 8.14 4.55
CA LYS A 44 -6.63 8.42 3.38
C LYS A 44 -5.78 8.63 2.13
N GLU A 45 -4.67 9.35 2.26
CA GLU A 45 -3.72 9.55 1.17
C GLU A 45 -3.04 8.23 0.75
N SER A 46 -2.56 7.45 1.74
CA SER A 46 -2.01 6.11 1.54
C SER A 46 -2.95 5.24 0.71
N ARG A 47 -4.24 5.22 1.08
CA ARG A 47 -5.26 4.43 0.37
C ARG A 47 -5.44 4.85 -1.09
N LYS A 48 -5.33 6.15 -1.41
CA LYS A 48 -5.43 6.63 -2.81
C LYS A 48 -4.31 6.03 -3.65
N PHE A 49 -3.06 6.18 -3.21
CA PHE A 49 -1.91 5.63 -3.93
C PHE A 49 -1.97 4.11 -4.01
N PHE A 50 -2.35 3.42 -2.93
CA PHE A 50 -2.49 1.96 -2.94
C PHE A 50 -3.50 1.50 -4.00
N VAL A 51 -4.65 2.17 -4.08
CA VAL A 51 -5.69 1.84 -5.07
C VAL A 51 -5.19 2.04 -6.50
N GLU A 52 -4.41 3.09 -6.78
CA GLU A 52 -3.82 3.29 -8.10
C GLU A 52 -2.83 2.16 -8.47
N GLY A 53 -1.94 1.78 -7.55
CA GLY A 53 -1.05 0.63 -7.75
C GLY A 53 -1.81 -0.70 -7.93
N HIS A 54 -2.83 -0.93 -7.10
CA HIS A 54 -3.63 -2.15 -7.13
C HIS A 54 -4.49 -2.28 -8.40
N LYS A 55 -4.98 -1.17 -8.97
CA LYS A 55 -5.70 -1.19 -10.26
C LYS A 55 -4.81 -1.73 -11.38
N VAL A 56 -3.54 -1.32 -11.39
CA VAL A 56 -2.56 -1.80 -12.37
C VAL A 56 -2.34 -3.30 -12.21
N HIS A 57 -2.08 -3.77 -10.99
CA HIS A 57 -1.98 -5.20 -10.69
C HIS A 57 -3.24 -5.99 -11.11
N ALA A 58 -4.43 -5.51 -10.75
CA ALA A 58 -5.70 -6.15 -11.11
C ALA A 58 -5.89 -6.26 -12.63
N SER A 59 -5.41 -5.27 -13.40
CA SER A 59 -5.46 -5.33 -14.87
C SER A 59 -4.59 -6.44 -15.46
N LEU A 60 -3.45 -6.75 -14.84
CA LEU A 60 -2.57 -7.84 -15.25
C LEU A 60 -3.22 -9.20 -14.97
N ILE A 61 -3.84 -9.36 -13.80
CA ILE A 61 -4.60 -10.57 -13.45
C ILE A 61 -5.74 -10.80 -14.45
N GLN A 62 -6.48 -9.75 -14.83
CA GLN A 62 -7.54 -9.85 -15.84
C GLN A 62 -7.01 -10.25 -17.21
N GLN A 63 -5.85 -9.73 -17.62
CA GLN A 63 -5.21 -10.11 -18.87
C GLN A 63 -4.79 -11.59 -18.86
N GLU A 64 -4.17 -12.05 -17.77
CA GLU A 64 -3.78 -13.45 -17.61
C GLU A 64 -5.00 -14.38 -17.64
N ALA A 65 -6.05 -14.04 -16.90
CA ALA A 65 -7.31 -14.80 -16.90
C ALA A 65 -8.00 -14.83 -18.28
N SER A 66 -7.76 -13.82 -19.12
CA SER A 66 -8.24 -13.78 -20.51
C SER A 66 -7.40 -14.61 -21.49
N GLY A 67 -6.39 -15.34 -20.99
CA GLY A 67 -5.51 -16.19 -21.78
C GLY A 67 -4.24 -15.51 -22.28
N ASN A 68 -4.02 -14.23 -21.96
CA ASN A 68 -2.79 -13.51 -22.31
C ASN A 68 -1.74 -13.75 -21.23
N LYS A 69 -0.83 -14.71 -21.47
CA LYS A 69 0.25 -15.00 -20.51
C LYS A 69 1.04 -13.73 -20.15
N VAL A 70 1.14 -13.48 -18.85
CA VAL A 70 2.05 -12.49 -18.28
C VAL A 70 3.43 -13.16 -18.12
N GLY A 71 4.46 -12.52 -18.66
CA GLY A 71 5.82 -13.04 -18.61
C GLY A 71 6.45 -12.90 -17.22
N PHE A 72 7.42 -13.76 -16.92
CA PHE A 72 8.21 -13.65 -15.69
C PHE A 72 9.20 -12.48 -15.80
N SER A 73 9.31 -11.69 -14.73
CA SER A 73 10.37 -10.70 -14.53
C SER A 73 10.68 -10.56 -13.04
N MET A 74 11.97 -10.45 -12.69
CA MET A 74 12.40 -10.29 -11.29
C MET A 74 11.83 -8.99 -10.68
N ILE A 75 11.82 -7.90 -11.45
CA ILE A 75 11.29 -6.62 -10.95
C ILE A 75 9.77 -6.66 -10.78
N PHE A 76 9.06 -7.45 -11.60
CA PHE A 76 7.64 -7.66 -11.45
C PHE A 76 7.31 -8.46 -10.18
N MET A 77 8.05 -9.54 -9.91
CA MET A 77 7.95 -10.25 -8.62
C MET A 77 8.22 -9.33 -7.44
N HIS A 78 9.24 -8.46 -7.54
CA HIS A 78 9.50 -7.46 -6.51
C HIS A 78 8.34 -6.47 -6.32
N ALA A 79 7.67 -6.08 -7.40
CA ALA A 79 6.50 -5.20 -7.34
C ALA A 79 5.33 -5.88 -6.60
N GLU A 80 5.08 -7.16 -6.85
CA GLU A 80 4.06 -7.95 -6.15
C GLU A 80 4.35 -8.07 -4.65
N ASP A 81 5.62 -8.34 -4.29
CA ASP A 81 6.06 -8.39 -2.89
C ASP A 81 5.82 -7.05 -2.18
N GLN A 82 6.14 -5.93 -2.83
CA GLN A 82 5.92 -4.59 -2.28
C GLN A 82 4.43 -4.27 -2.13
N LEU A 83 3.60 -4.68 -3.11
CA LEU A 83 2.16 -4.48 -3.09
C LEU A 83 1.52 -5.20 -1.89
N MET A 84 1.81 -6.49 -1.72
CA MET A 84 1.29 -7.28 -0.61
C MET A 84 1.81 -6.80 0.75
N SER A 85 3.08 -6.39 0.82
CA SER A 85 3.66 -5.77 2.01
C SER A 85 2.94 -4.47 2.39
N ALA A 86 2.67 -3.60 1.42
CA ALA A 86 1.99 -2.34 1.64
C ALA A 86 0.54 -2.54 2.12
N GLU A 87 -0.19 -3.51 1.56
CA GLU A 87 -1.53 -3.87 2.00
C GLU A 87 -1.54 -4.33 3.46
N THR A 88 -0.70 -5.32 3.77
CA THR A 88 -0.61 -5.90 5.12
C THR A 88 -0.23 -4.85 6.15
N ILE A 89 0.79 -4.02 5.85
CA ILE A 89 1.21 -2.94 6.75
C ILE A 89 0.08 -1.94 6.94
N SER A 90 -0.63 -1.56 5.88
CA SER A 90 -1.73 -0.59 5.98
C SER A 90 -2.86 -1.10 6.88
N GLU A 91 -3.23 -2.37 6.79
CA GLU A 91 -4.25 -2.95 7.69
C GLU A 91 -3.77 -3.01 9.15
N LEU A 92 -2.52 -3.43 9.38
CA LEU A 92 -1.94 -3.44 10.74
C LEU A 92 -1.84 -2.04 11.35
N VAL A 93 -1.46 -1.05 10.55
CA VAL A 93 -1.36 0.34 10.99
C VAL A 93 -2.72 0.87 11.43
N LYS A 94 -3.82 0.55 10.74
CA LYS A 94 -5.17 0.97 11.17
C LYS A 94 -5.49 0.46 12.56
N GLU A 95 -5.25 -0.82 12.82
CA GLU A 95 -5.49 -1.42 14.14
C GLU A 95 -4.58 -0.78 15.21
N MET A 96 -3.32 -0.50 14.87
CA MET A 96 -2.41 0.20 15.79
C MET A 96 -2.87 1.62 16.11
N ILE A 97 -3.39 2.37 15.14
CA ILE A 97 -3.96 3.71 15.37
C ILE A 97 -5.15 3.62 16.33
N GLU A 98 -6.05 2.65 16.14
CA GLU A 98 -7.18 2.44 17.04
C GLU A 98 -6.73 2.01 18.45
N MET A 99 -5.64 1.24 18.56
CA MET A 99 -5.01 0.96 19.84
C MET A 99 -4.50 2.25 20.52
N TYR A 100 -3.77 3.11 19.81
CA TYR A 100 -3.28 4.37 20.36
C TYR A 100 -4.43 5.29 20.81
N LYS A 101 -5.53 5.38 20.06
CA LYS A 101 -6.73 6.12 20.49
C LYS A 101 -7.30 5.59 21.80
N LYS A 102 -7.42 4.26 21.94
CA LYS A 102 -7.97 3.63 23.16
C LYS A 102 -7.06 3.81 24.38
N PHE A 103 -5.75 3.61 24.21
CA PHE A 103 -4.80 3.70 25.32
C PHE A 103 -4.45 5.15 25.68
N GLY A 104 -4.34 6.06 24.71
CA GLY A 104 -4.09 7.49 24.95
C GLY A 104 -5.21 8.14 25.76
N ILE A 105 -6.47 7.78 25.49
CA ILE A 105 -7.64 8.23 26.28
C ILE A 105 -7.65 7.65 27.71
N ALA A 106 -6.98 6.51 27.94
CA ALA A 106 -6.98 5.85 29.24
C ALA A 106 -6.00 6.49 30.26
N VAL A 107 -5.05 7.32 29.81
CA VAL A 107 -4.07 7.98 30.69
C VAL A 107 -4.62 9.28 31.29
N GLU A 108 -5.68 9.85 30.72
CA GLU A 108 -6.31 11.11 31.19
C GLU A 108 -7.54 10.90 32.11
N LYS A 109 -7.79 9.67 32.59
CA LYS A 109 -8.86 9.36 33.56
C LYS A 109 -8.30 8.87 34.89
#